data_AF-A0A5E4JLB0-F1
#
_entry.id   AF-A0A5E4JLB0-F1
#
_cell.length_a   1.000
_cell.length_b   1.000
_cell.length_c   1.000
_cell.angle_alpha   90.00
_cell.angle_beta   90.00
_cell.angle_gamma   90.00
#
_symmetry.space_group_name_H-M   'P 1'
#
loop_
_entity.id
_entity.type
_entity.pdbx_description
1 polymer ?
#
loop_
_entity_poly.entity_id
_entity_poly.type
_entity_poly.pdbx_seq_one_letter_code
_entity_poly.pdbx_strand_id
1 'polypeptide(L)' 'MAKKETRNEKKKSPGGLFVPAGVLIGLGLGFLMNNVTAYLFLGLGAGFLVWAIYEIARKK' A
#
# COMPACT_ATOMS: atom_id res chain seq x y z
N MET A 1 -35.24 -13.50 -5.99
CA MET A 1 -34.03 -14.15 -5.44
C MET A 1 -32.82 -13.39 -5.96
N ALA A 2 -32.20 -12.55 -5.13
CA ALA A 2 -31.14 -11.65 -5.54
C ALA A 2 -29.81 -12.39 -5.75
N LYS A 3 -29.12 -11.98 -6.81
CA LYS A 3 -27.87 -12.48 -7.37
C LYS A 3 -26.79 -12.67 -6.31
N LYS A 4 -26.34 -13.92 -6.15
CA LYS A 4 -25.23 -14.31 -5.27
C LYS A 4 -23.94 -13.68 -5.81
N GLU A 5 -23.49 -12.60 -5.18
CA GLU A 5 -22.15 -12.07 -5.43
C GLU A 5 -21.14 -13.15 -5.03
N THR A 6 -20.53 -13.76 -6.03
CA THR A 6 -19.37 -14.60 -5.87
C THR A 6 -18.25 -13.72 -5.33
N ARG A 7 -18.09 -13.72 -4.00
CA ARG A 7 -16.85 -13.33 -3.33
C ARG A 7 -15.73 -14.17 -3.93
N ASN A 8 -15.13 -13.65 -5.00
CA ASN A 8 -13.84 -14.11 -5.47
C ASN A 8 -12.87 -13.83 -4.33
N GLU A 9 -12.49 -14.89 -3.63
CA GLU A 9 -11.47 -14.89 -2.61
C GLU A 9 -10.17 -14.47 -3.29
N LYS A 10 -9.94 -13.14 -3.33
CA LYS A 10 -8.71 -12.54 -3.81
C LYS A 10 -7.59 -13.20 -3.02
N LYS A 11 -6.84 -14.09 -3.67
CA LYS A 11 -5.54 -14.58 -3.18
C LYS A 11 -4.85 -13.36 -2.58
N LYS A 12 -4.72 -13.32 -1.25
CA LYS A 12 -4.06 -12.25 -0.51
C LYS A 12 -2.59 -12.29 -0.92
N SER A 13 -2.27 -11.69 -2.05
CA SER A 13 -0.90 -11.42 -2.40
C SER A 13 -0.45 -10.36 -1.39
N PRO A 14 0.49 -10.66 -0.49
CA PRO A 14 0.92 -9.73 0.57
C PRO A 14 1.37 -8.38 -0.01
N GLY A 15 1.75 -8.36 -1.29
CA GLY A 15 2.03 -7.16 -2.08
C GLY A 15 0.94 -6.07 -2.05
N GLY A 16 -0.34 -6.44 -1.93
CA GLY A 16 -1.45 -5.49 -2.00
C GLY A 16 -1.58 -4.54 -0.80
N LEU A 17 -0.89 -4.79 0.32
CA LEU A 17 -1.00 -3.98 1.53
C LEU A 17 0.13 -2.95 1.71
N PHE A 18 1.25 -3.08 0.99
CA PHE A 18 2.41 -2.20 1.18
C PHE A 18 2.14 -0.75 0.76
N VAL A 19 1.43 -0.54 -0.34
CA VAL A 19 1.09 0.81 -0.83
C VAL A 19 0.08 1.49 0.12
N PRO A 20 -1.05 0.87 0.50
CA PRO A 20 -1.94 1.46 1.52
C PRO A 20 -1.24 1.76 2.85
N ALA A 21 -0.36 0.86 3.31
CA ALA A 21 0.39 1.09 4.55
C ALA A 21 1.35 2.28 4.43
N GLY A 22 2.10 2.39 3.32
CA GLY A 22 2.98 3.52 3.05
C GLY A 22 2.24 4.85 3.01
N VAL A 23 1.05 4.90 2.40
CA VAL A 23 0.17 6.08 2.38
C VAL A 23 -0.23 6.50 3.79
N LEU A 24 -0.70 5.56 4.61
CA LEU A 24 -1.17 5.86 5.97
C LEU A 24 -0.02 6.37 6.85
N ILE A 25 1.16 5.77 6.73
CA ILE A 25 2.37 6.22 7.43
C ILE A 25 2.77 7.63 6.95
N GLY A 26 2.77 7.85 5.62
CA GLY A 26 3.08 9.16 5.04
C GLY A 26 2.12 10.27 5.48
N LEU A 27 0.83 9.96 5.57
CA LEU A 27 -0.16 10.90 6.12
C LEU A 27 0.11 11.18 7.60
N GLY A 28 0.34 10.15 8.42
CA GLY A 28 0.63 10.32 9.85
C GLY A 28 1.87 11.18 10.10
N LEU A 29 2.95 10.93 9.37
CA LEU A 29 4.17 11.75 9.44
C LEU A 29 3.94 13.16 8.90
N GLY A 30 3.14 13.29 7.85
CA GLY A 30 2.78 14.58 7.26
C GLY A 30 1.98 15.48 8.18
N PHE A 31 1.06 14.91 8.96
CA PHE A 31 0.36 15.63 10.02
C PHE A 31 1.30 16.06 11.15
N LEU A 32 2.28 15.23 11.52
CA LEU A 32 3.22 15.53 12.59
C LEU A 32 4.22 16.64 12.20
N MET A 33 4.60 16.69 10.92
CA MET A 33 5.59 17.62 10.37
C MET A 33 4.96 18.85 9.70
N ASN A 34 3.63 18.99 9.77
CA ASN A 34 2.84 20.06 9.15
C ASN A 34 3.05 20.23 7.62
N ASN A 35 3.44 19.15 6.94
CA ASN A 35 3.65 19.12 5.49
C ASN A 35 3.09 17.82 4.89
N VAL A 36 1.75 17.73 4.89
CA VAL A 36 1.02 16.51 4.51
C VAL A 36 1.39 16.04 3.10
N THR A 37 1.48 16.96 2.14
CA THR A 37 1.75 16.64 0.74
C THR A 37 3.12 15.99 0.57
N ALA A 38 4.18 16.55 1.17
CA ALA A 38 5.53 16.00 1.03
C ALA A 38 5.63 14.58 1.60
N TYR A 39 5.13 14.38 2.82
CA TYR A 39 5.21 13.06 3.47
C TYR A 39 4.24 12.04 2.88
N LEU A 40 3.12 12.45 2.30
CA LEU A 40 2.24 11.58 1.52
C LEU A 40 2.94 11.02 0.29
N PHE A 41 3.62 11.88 -0.49
CA PHE A 41 4.40 11.42 -1.65
C PHE A 41 5.58 10.53 -1.24
N LEU A 42 6.24 10.85 -0.12
CA LEU A 42 7.29 9.99 0.44
C LEU A 42 6.74 8.63 0.88
N GLY A 43 5.60 8.59 1.56
CA GLY A 43 4.94 7.36 1.99
C GLY A 43 4.47 6.49 0.82
N LEU A 44 3.90 7.10 -0.22
CA LEU A 44 3.55 6.43 -1.47
C LEU A 44 4.79 5.86 -2.16
N GLY A 45 5.82 6.69 -2.37
CA GLY A 45 7.06 6.29 -3.02
C GLY A 45 7.76 5.16 -2.28
N ALA A 46 7.87 5.25 -0.95
CA ALA A 46 8.43 4.20 -0.12
C ALA A 46 7.62 2.90 -0.16
N GLY A 47 6.28 2.98 -0.12
CA GLY A 47 5.39 1.82 -0.22
C GLY A 47 5.54 1.08 -1.55
N PHE A 48 5.63 1.80 -2.66
CA PHE A 48 5.93 1.21 -3.98
C PHE A 48 7.33 0.61 -4.05
N LEU A 49 8.33 1.30 -3.51
CA LEU A 49 9.72 0.84 -3.54
C LEU A 49 9.89 -0.48 -2.76
N VAL A 50 9.33 -0.57 -1.55
CA VAL A 50 9.36 -1.78 -0.73
C VAL A 50 8.62 -2.93 -1.44
N TRP A 51 7.47 -2.66 -2.03
CA TRP A 51 6.75 -3.68 -2.79
C TRP A 51 7.55 -4.17 -4.00
N ALA A 52 8.16 -3.27 -4.77
CA ALA A 52 8.98 -3.62 -5.92
C ALA A 52 10.18 -4.48 -5.52
N ILE A 53 10.89 -4.10 -4.45
CA ILE A 53 12.02 -4.89 -3.91
C ILE A 53 11.53 -6.26 -3.43
N TYR A 54 10.42 -6.30 -2.69
CA TYR A 54 9.84 -7.55 -2.19
C TYR A 54 9.43 -8.48 -3.34
N GLU A 55 8.82 -7.95 -4.40
CA GLU A 55 8.41 -8.73 -5.56
C GLU A 55 9.62 -9.26 -6.35
N ILE A 56 10.67 -8.44 -6.55
CA ILE A 56 11.93 -8.86 -7.16
C ILE A 56 12.59 -9.96 -6.32
N ALA A 57 12.64 -9.80 -5.00
CA ALA A 57 13.23 -10.79 -4.09
C ALA A 57 12.42 -12.10 -4.05
N ARG A 58 11.08 -12.03 -4.18
CA ARG A 58 10.22 -13.23 -4.22
C ARG A 58 10.32 -14.01 -5.53
N LYS A 59 10.65 -13.34 -6.63
CA LYS A 59 10.67 -13.93 -7.98
C LYS A 59 12.02 -14.59 -8.32
N LYS A 60 13.02 -14.44 -7.45
CA LYS A 60 14.33 -15.07 -7.51
C LYS A 60 14.34 -16.31 -6.61
#